data_AF-A0A645C0R4-F1
#
_entry.id   AF-A0A645C0R4-F1
#
_cell.length_a   1.000
_cell.length_b   1.000
_cell.length_c   1.000
_cell.angle_alpha   90.00
_cell.angle_beta   90.00
_cell.angle_gamma   90.00
#
_symmetry.space_group_name_H-M   'P 1'
#
loop_
_entity.id
_entity.type
_entity.pdbx_description
1 polymer ?
#
loop_
_entity_poly.entity_id
_entity_poly.type
_entity_poly.pdbx_seq_one_letter_code
_entity_poly.pdbx_strand_id
1 'polypeptide(L)'
;MDRYVLVKQGEVFYITELLAQLEGIERGPAGNTSLTAAFSLAQELDEDKIIVVQETEYTGAGKHINPQLTFARENEIEIKFGNPKDEIAGENLILPQSPELLKCVDVDMNKIRKSYIKNCVLNNKIDDVNNLSNEDIEFLMKETKSSREFVIEVLDNLK
;
A
#
# COMPACT_ATOMS: atom_id res chain seq x y z
N MET A 1 7.32 8.13 -7.48
CA MET A 1 6.56 7.86 -6.25
C MET A 1 7.39 8.24 -5.04
N ASP A 2 6.80 8.94 -4.07
CA ASP A 2 7.52 9.47 -2.89
C ASP A 2 7.42 8.55 -1.67
N ARG A 3 6.21 8.04 -1.40
CA ARG A 3 5.90 7.17 -0.27
C ARG A 3 4.99 6.05 -0.75
N TYR A 4 5.17 4.85 -0.22
CA TYR A 4 4.29 3.72 -0.45
C TYR A 4 3.96 3.10 0.90
N VAL A 5 2.68 3.00 1.20
CA VAL A 5 2.20 2.53 2.50
C VAL A 5 1.30 1.32 2.34
N LEU A 6 1.32 0.47 3.34
CA LEU A 6 0.44 -0.69 3.46
C LEU A 6 -0.58 -0.43 4.57
N VAL A 7 -1.76 -1.01 4.41
CA VAL A 7 -2.80 -1.06 5.43
C VAL A 7 -3.21 -2.52 5.63
N LYS A 8 -3.64 -2.86 6.84
CA LYS A 8 -4.12 -4.20 7.21
C LYS A 8 -5.57 -4.37 6.76
N GLN A 9 -5.98 -5.62 6.53
CA GLN A 9 -7.31 -5.88 5.99
C GLN A 9 -8.42 -5.48 6.98
N GLY A 10 -8.21 -5.72 8.28
CA GLY A 10 -9.15 -5.29 9.31
C GLY A 10 -9.32 -3.77 9.39
N GLU A 11 -8.26 -3.00 9.13
CA GLU A 11 -8.33 -1.52 9.06
C GLU A 11 -9.22 -1.06 7.90
N VAL A 12 -9.07 -1.70 6.73
CA VAL A 12 -9.88 -1.41 5.55
C VAL A 12 -11.34 -1.74 5.77
N PHE A 13 -11.65 -2.86 6.43
CA PHE A 13 -13.01 -3.22 6.77
C PHE A 13 -13.65 -2.26 7.76
N TYR A 14 -12.89 -1.81 8.75
CA TYR A 14 -13.34 -0.80 9.70
C TYR A 14 -13.69 0.52 9.01
N ILE A 15 -12.80 1.04 8.17
CA ILE A 15 -13.06 2.27 7.41
C ILE A 15 -14.22 2.10 6.43
N THR A 16 -14.37 0.92 5.84
CA THR A 16 -15.50 0.61 4.96
C THR A 16 -16.84 0.73 5.68
N GLU A 17 -16.94 0.14 6.88
CA GLU A 17 -18.16 0.24 7.68
C GLU A 17 -18.36 1.68 8.21
N LEU A 18 -17.29 2.34 8.67
CA LEU A 18 -17.33 3.70 9.16
C LEU A 18 -17.85 4.68 8.09
N LEU A 19 -17.36 4.58 6.85
CA LEU A 19 -17.81 5.41 5.75
C LEU A 19 -19.30 5.19 5.44
N ALA A 20 -19.75 3.94 5.45
CA ALA A 20 -21.16 3.62 5.24
C ALA A 20 -22.06 4.17 6.35
N GLN A 21 -21.64 4.04 7.62
CA GLN A 21 -22.44 4.48 8.77
C GLN A 21 -22.45 5.99 8.97
N LEU A 22 -21.32 6.68 8.74
CA LEU A 22 -21.22 8.12 8.99
C LEU A 22 -21.64 8.97 7.80
N GLU A 23 -21.25 8.57 6.58
CA GLU A 23 -21.49 9.37 5.38
C GLU A 23 -22.60 8.79 4.49
N GLY A 24 -23.11 7.58 4.79
CA GLY A 24 -24.08 6.89 3.93
C GLY A 24 -23.48 6.42 2.60
N ILE A 25 -22.16 6.40 2.48
CA ILE A 25 -21.45 6.09 1.24
C ILE A 25 -21.04 4.61 1.27
N GLU A 26 -21.84 3.76 0.62
CA GLU A 26 -21.57 2.32 0.53
C GLU A 26 -20.57 1.99 -0.59
N ARG A 27 -19.31 1.83 -0.19
CA ARG A 27 -18.18 1.48 -1.05
C ARG A 27 -17.54 0.18 -0.59
N GLY A 28 -16.90 -0.53 -1.52
CA GLY A 28 -16.23 -1.79 -1.21
C GLY A 28 -14.83 -1.58 -0.60
N PRO A 29 -14.31 -2.58 0.11
CA PRO A 29 -12.97 -2.54 0.72
C PRO A 29 -11.83 -2.16 -0.24
N ALA A 30 -11.91 -2.60 -1.51
CA ALA A 30 -10.90 -2.30 -2.50
C ALA A 30 -10.76 -0.79 -2.78
N GLY A 31 -11.89 -0.06 -2.87
CA GLY A 31 -11.88 1.39 -3.04
C GLY A 31 -11.37 2.10 -1.77
N ASN A 32 -11.91 1.68 -0.63
CA ASN A 32 -11.61 2.24 0.69
C ASN A 32 -10.19 1.96 1.19
N THR A 33 -9.38 1.17 0.47
CA THR A 33 -7.96 0.98 0.79
C THR A 33 -7.21 2.32 0.78
N SER A 34 -7.50 3.16 -0.21
CA SER A 34 -6.91 4.50 -0.31
C SER A 34 -7.39 5.42 0.82
N LEU A 35 -8.69 5.40 1.12
CA LEU A 35 -9.28 6.13 2.23
C LEU A 35 -8.71 5.71 3.59
N THR A 36 -8.46 4.42 3.78
CA THR A 36 -7.86 3.89 5.01
C THR A 36 -6.46 4.43 5.23
N ALA A 37 -5.63 4.43 4.18
CA ALA A 37 -4.31 5.05 4.24
C ALA A 37 -4.42 6.56 4.51
N ALA A 38 -5.33 7.27 3.84
CA ALA A 38 -5.53 8.69 4.06
C ALA A 38 -5.99 9.02 5.47
N PHE A 39 -6.90 8.23 6.06
CA PHE A 39 -7.33 8.42 7.44
C PHE A 39 -6.16 8.26 8.42
N SER A 40 -5.31 7.25 8.21
CA SER A 40 -4.08 7.09 8.99
C SER A 40 -3.14 8.30 8.86
N LEU A 41 -2.95 8.81 7.64
CA LEU A 41 -2.05 9.93 7.36
C LEU A 41 -2.60 11.26 7.91
N ALA A 42 -3.92 11.47 7.84
CA ALA A 42 -4.60 12.66 8.32
C ALA A 42 -4.36 12.90 9.82
N GLN A 43 -4.20 11.82 10.60
CA GLN A 43 -3.88 11.90 12.03
C GLN A 43 -2.52 12.55 12.33
N GLU A 44 -1.62 12.64 11.34
CA GLU A 44 -0.28 13.23 11.46
C GLU A 44 -0.19 14.64 10.87
N LEU A 45 -1.28 15.14 10.28
CA LEU A 45 -1.32 16.44 9.61
C LEU A 45 -1.99 17.51 10.49
N ASP A 46 -1.65 18.76 10.22
CA ASP A 46 -2.38 19.90 10.77
C ASP A 46 -3.82 19.91 10.25
N GLU A 47 -4.74 20.46 11.05
CA GLU A 47 -6.19 20.47 10.77
C GLU A 47 -6.58 21.14 9.43
N ASP A 48 -5.76 22.09 8.96
CA ASP A 48 -6.00 22.82 7.70
C ASP A 48 -5.51 22.07 6.45
N LYS A 49 -4.87 20.91 6.61
CA LYS A 49 -4.32 20.14 5.49
C LYS A 49 -5.39 19.21 4.91
N ILE A 50 -5.32 19.05 3.59
CA ILE A 50 -6.28 18.25 2.82
C ILE A 50 -5.53 17.10 2.15
N ILE A 51 -6.02 15.88 2.38
CA ILE A 51 -5.62 14.70 1.60
C ILE A 51 -6.72 14.42 0.58
N VAL A 52 -6.35 14.34 -0.69
CA VAL A 52 -7.25 13.91 -1.76
C VAL A 52 -6.95 12.44 -2.06
N VAL A 53 -7.96 11.58 -1.91
CA VAL A 53 -7.88 10.18 -2.30
C VAL A 53 -8.62 9.93 -3.60
N GLN A 54 -8.07 9.05 -4.42
CA GLN A 54 -8.75 8.53 -5.58
C GLN A 54 -9.32 7.15 -5.25
N GLU A 55 -10.64 7.09 -5.23
CA GLU A 55 -11.39 5.84 -5.09
C GLU A 55 -11.57 5.21 -6.48
N THR A 56 -11.38 3.89 -6.57
CA THR A 56 -11.82 3.11 -7.74
C THR A 56 -13.18 2.51 -7.43
N GLU A 57 -14.23 2.96 -8.13
CA GLU A 57 -15.57 2.39 -8.01
C GLU A 57 -15.75 1.26 -9.02
N TYR A 58 -16.15 0.09 -8.51
CA TYR A 58 -16.71 -0.97 -9.34
C TYR A 58 -18.23 -1.03 -9.14
N THR A 59 -18.96 -1.01 -10.26
CA THR A 59 -20.42 -1.25 -10.28
C THR A 59 -20.67 -2.75 -10.15
N GLY A 60 -20.58 -3.31 -8.94
CA GLY A 60 -20.74 -4.75 -8.72
C GLY A 60 -20.69 -5.21 -7.26
N ALA A 61 -20.87 -6.51 -7.06
CA ALA A 61 -20.89 -7.21 -5.76
C ALA A 61 -19.59 -7.03 -4.96
N GLY A 62 -19.67 -7.10 -3.63
CA GLY A 62 -18.52 -6.96 -2.72
C GLY A 62 -18.43 -5.63 -1.96
N LYS A 63 -19.51 -4.85 -1.93
CA LYS A 63 -19.60 -3.60 -1.14
C LYS A 63 -19.62 -3.86 0.36
N HIS A 64 -20.36 -4.87 0.79
CA HIS A 64 -20.39 -5.27 2.19
C HIS A 64 -19.17 -6.13 2.52
N ILE A 65 -18.61 -5.90 3.71
CA ILE A 65 -17.51 -6.69 4.27
C ILE A 65 -17.94 -8.10 4.69
N ASN A 66 -19.24 -8.32 4.92
CA ASN A 66 -19.79 -9.55 5.49
C ASN A 66 -19.39 -10.84 4.75
N PRO A 67 -19.46 -10.94 3.41
CA PRO A 67 -19.02 -12.16 2.73
C PRO A 67 -17.54 -12.49 2.95
N GLN A 68 -16.67 -11.47 3.01
CA GLN A 68 -15.24 -11.68 3.28
C GLN A 68 -14.99 -12.08 4.74
N LEU A 69 -15.73 -11.50 5.69
CA LEU A 69 -15.69 -11.91 7.09
C LEU A 69 -16.19 -13.36 7.27
N THR A 70 -17.28 -13.74 6.60
CA THR A 70 -17.78 -15.12 6.63
C THR A 70 -16.75 -16.08 6.05
N PHE A 71 -16.18 -15.77 4.88
CA PHE A 71 -15.13 -16.56 4.27
C PHE A 71 -13.92 -16.72 5.20
N ALA A 72 -13.48 -15.65 5.87
CA ALA A 72 -12.40 -15.71 6.84
C ALA A 72 -12.71 -16.68 8.00
N ARG A 73 -13.92 -16.61 8.57
CA ARG A 73 -14.35 -17.55 9.63
C ARG A 73 -14.40 -19.00 9.15
N GLU A 74 -14.88 -19.23 7.93
CA GLU A 74 -14.92 -20.58 7.33
C GLU A 74 -13.52 -21.16 7.09
N ASN A 75 -12.50 -20.30 6.97
CA ASN A 75 -11.09 -20.68 6.85
C ASN A 75 -10.33 -20.57 8.18
N GLU A 76 -11.04 -20.65 9.32
CA GLU A 76 -10.47 -20.69 10.66
C GLU A 76 -9.65 -19.44 11.06
N ILE A 77 -9.85 -18.32 10.35
CA ILE A 77 -9.24 -17.03 10.70
C ILE A 77 -10.00 -16.45 11.90
N GLU A 78 -9.29 -16.18 12.98
CA GLU A 78 -9.87 -15.55 14.17
C GLU A 78 -10.20 -14.07 13.88
N ILE A 79 -11.47 -13.69 14.01
CA ILE A 79 -11.91 -12.30 13.85
C ILE A 79 -12.16 -11.67 15.22
N LYS A 80 -11.45 -10.60 15.54
CA LYS A 80 -11.55 -9.92 16.83
C LYS A 80 -11.36 -8.41 16.73
N PHE A 81 -11.77 -7.70 17.78
CA PHE A 81 -11.42 -6.29 17.96
C PHE A 81 -10.10 -6.15 18.72
N GLY A 82 -9.25 -5.19 18.35
CA GLY A 82 -7.97 -4.99 19.02
C GLY A 82 -7.05 -3.98 18.31
N ASN A 83 -5.75 -4.18 18.45
CA ASN A 83 -4.72 -3.38 17.77
C ASN A 83 -4.31 -4.05 16.44
N PRO A 84 -4.47 -3.38 15.29
CA PRO A 84 -4.11 -3.95 13.98
C PRO A 84 -2.66 -4.40 13.84
N LYS A 85 -1.75 -3.89 14.69
CA LYS A 85 -0.34 -4.31 14.70
C LYS A 85 -0.16 -5.78 15.08
N ASP A 86 -1.09 -6.33 15.85
CA ASP A 86 -1.06 -7.73 16.30
C ASP A 86 -1.67 -8.67 15.23
N GLU A 87 -2.07 -8.14 14.07
CA GLU A 87 -2.65 -8.93 12.99
C GLU A 87 -1.60 -9.81 12.29
N ILE A 88 -1.85 -11.13 12.29
CA ILE A 88 -1.01 -12.14 11.65
C ILE A 88 -1.76 -12.72 10.45
N ALA A 89 -1.21 -12.49 9.26
CA ALA A 89 -1.82 -12.93 8.00
C ALA A 89 -1.98 -14.45 7.96
N GLY A 90 -3.22 -14.91 7.72
CA GLY A 90 -3.55 -16.33 7.69
C GLY A 90 -3.87 -16.94 9.06
N GLU A 91 -3.82 -16.16 10.14
CA GLU A 91 -4.19 -16.63 11.49
C GLU A 91 -5.34 -15.83 12.08
N ASN A 92 -5.29 -14.50 11.99
CA ASN A 92 -6.32 -13.62 12.54
C ASN A 92 -6.56 -12.37 11.67
N LEU A 93 -7.72 -11.76 11.86
CA LEU A 93 -8.12 -10.48 11.30
C LEU A 93 -8.56 -9.57 12.44
N ILE A 94 -7.88 -8.43 12.58
CA ILE A 94 -8.11 -7.53 13.72
C ILE A 94 -8.82 -6.27 13.23
N LEU A 95 -10.08 -6.12 13.64
CA LEU A 95 -10.81 -4.87 13.50
C LEU A 95 -10.28 -3.88 14.57
N PRO A 96 -9.82 -2.68 14.21
CA PRO A 96 -9.43 -1.66 15.18
C PRO A 96 -10.51 -1.43 16.23
N GLN A 97 -10.14 -1.44 17.52
CA GLN A 97 -11.08 -1.09 18.61
C GLN A 97 -11.40 0.41 18.67
N SER A 98 -10.57 1.27 18.06
CA SER A 98 -10.79 2.71 17.94
C SER A 98 -10.10 3.26 16.68
N PRO A 99 -10.56 4.42 16.14
CA PRO A 99 -9.98 5.01 14.93
C PRO A 99 -8.50 5.40 15.06
N GLU A 100 -8.04 5.78 16.26
CA GLU A 100 -6.66 6.21 16.53
C GLU A 100 -5.62 5.08 16.30
N LEU A 101 -6.09 3.83 16.29
CA LEU A 101 -5.24 2.66 16.06
C LEU A 101 -4.98 2.38 14.58
N LEU A 102 -5.71 3.04 13.67
CA LEU A 102 -5.47 2.96 12.24
C LEU A 102 -4.10 3.56 11.93
N LYS A 103 -3.14 2.73 11.53
CA LYS A 103 -1.76 3.12 11.25
C LYS A 103 -1.21 2.37 10.05
N CYS A 104 -1.08 3.10 8.95
CA CYS A 104 -0.42 2.58 7.76
C CYS A 104 1.07 2.29 8.01
N VAL A 105 1.60 1.29 7.32
CA VAL A 105 2.99 0.85 7.44
C VAL A 105 3.77 1.30 6.23
N ASP A 106 4.82 2.08 6.44
CA ASP A 106 5.73 2.51 5.37
C ASP A 106 6.53 1.36 4.78
N VAL A 107 6.58 1.33 3.45
CA VAL A 107 7.49 0.45 2.71
C VAL A 107 8.77 1.21 2.38
N ASP A 108 9.89 0.52 2.51
CA ASP A 108 11.18 1.04 2.08
C ASP A 108 11.20 1.29 0.55
N MET A 109 11.04 2.55 0.18
CA MET A 109 11.06 3.01 -1.20
C MET A 109 12.39 2.70 -1.90
N ASN A 110 13.52 2.69 -1.19
CA ASN A 110 14.81 2.36 -1.81
C ASN A 110 14.88 0.88 -2.17
N LYS A 111 14.28 0.00 -1.36
CA LYS A 111 14.14 -1.43 -1.72
C LYS A 111 13.32 -1.61 -3.00
N ILE A 112 12.22 -0.89 -3.15
CA ILE A 112 11.39 -0.93 -4.37
C ILE A 112 12.19 -0.42 -5.59
N ARG A 113 12.84 0.74 -5.47
CA ARG A 113 13.66 1.34 -6.54
C ARG A 113 14.78 0.40 -6.99
N LYS A 114 15.48 -0.23 -6.03
CA LYS A 114 16.52 -1.25 -6.29
C LYS A 114 15.95 -2.44 -7.07
N SER A 115 14.80 -2.96 -6.62
CA SER A 115 14.11 -4.06 -7.30
C SER A 115 13.70 -3.70 -8.73
N TYR A 116 13.19 -2.48 -8.95
CA TYR A 116 12.84 -1.98 -10.28
C TYR A 116 14.05 -1.96 -11.21
N ILE A 117 15.16 -1.33 -10.80
CA ILE A 117 16.40 -1.26 -11.61
C ILE A 117 16.89 -2.67 -11.96
N LYS A 118 16.93 -3.57 -10.97
CA LYS A 118 17.31 -4.96 -11.18
C LYS A 118 16.42 -5.65 -12.22
N ASN A 119 15.10 -5.46 -12.13
CA ASN A 119 14.16 -6.04 -13.08
C ASN A 119 14.30 -5.45 -14.49
N CYS A 120 14.62 -4.17 -14.63
CA CYS A 120 14.93 -3.57 -15.93
C CYS A 120 16.14 -4.25 -16.59
N VAL A 121 17.23 -4.46 -15.84
CA VAL A 121 18.43 -5.16 -16.35
C VAL A 121 18.11 -6.61 -16.76
N LEU A 122 17.45 -7.36 -15.87
CA LEU A 122 17.14 -8.77 -16.09
C LEU A 122 16.16 -8.99 -17.25
N ASN A 123 15.06 -8.23 -17.29
CA ASN A 123 14.01 -8.45 -18.29
C ASN A 123 14.41 -7.98 -19.68
N ASN A 124 15.33 -7.00 -19.78
CA ASN A 124 15.91 -6.57 -21.05
C ASN A 124 17.18 -7.34 -21.43
N LYS A 125 17.60 -8.32 -20.62
CA LYS A 125 18.77 -9.18 -20.87
C LYS A 125 20.04 -8.37 -21.12
N ILE A 126 20.28 -7.39 -20.25
CA ILE A 126 21.47 -6.54 -20.32
C ILE A 126 22.62 -7.33 -19.70
N ASP A 127 23.50 -7.87 -20.55
CA ASP A 127 24.60 -8.73 -20.13
C ASP A 127 25.75 -7.98 -19.45
N ASP A 128 25.91 -6.68 -19.76
CA ASP A 128 26.92 -5.81 -19.15
C ASP A 128 26.34 -4.44 -18.88
N VAL A 129 26.13 -4.15 -17.59
CA VAL A 129 25.60 -2.87 -17.12
C VAL A 129 26.52 -1.69 -17.41
N ASN A 130 27.81 -1.92 -17.71
CA ASN A 130 28.73 -0.84 -18.10
C ASN A 130 28.45 -0.29 -19.51
N ASN A 131 27.70 -1.04 -20.34
CA ASN A 131 27.31 -0.61 -21.69
C ASN A 131 26.01 0.22 -21.71
N LEU A 132 25.43 0.51 -20.55
CA LEU A 132 24.27 1.39 -20.45
C LEU A 132 24.65 2.80 -20.94
N SER A 133 23.82 3.34 -21.82
CA SER A 133 23.96 4.70 -22.30
C SER A 133 23.62 5.72 -21.21
N ASN A 134 23.97 6.99 -21.43
CA ASN A 134 23.56 8.04 -20.50
C ASN A 134 22.04 8.20 -20.45
N GLU A 135 21.37 7.96 -21.58
CA GLU A 135 19.93 7.97 -21.73
C GLU A 135 19.27 6.89 -20.87
N ASP A 136 19.86 5.68 -20.81
CA ASP A 136 19.36 4.60 -19.95
C ASP A 136 19.46 4.97 -18.46
N ILE A 137 20.59 5.57 -18.05
CA ILE A 137 20.78 6.03 -16.68
C ILE A 137 19.79 7.14 -16.33
N GLU A 138 19.59 8.12 -17.22
CA GLU A 138 18.59 9.17 -17.02
C GLU A 138 17.17 8.63 -16.94
N PHE A 139 16.83 7.63 -17.75
CA PHE A 139 15.54 6.95 -17.68
C PHE A 139 15.34 6.31 -16.31
N LEU A 140 16.32 5.54 -15.82
CA LEU A 140 16.24 4.90 -14.50
C LEU A 140 16.13 5.93 -13.37
N MET A 141 16.86 7.05 -13.45
CA MET A 141 16.75 8.14 -12.48
C MET A 141 15.34 8.72 -12.43
N LYS A 142 14.73 9.00 -13.59
CA LYS A 142 13.38 9.56 -13.70
C LYS A 142 12.34 8.59 -13.16
N GLU A 143 12.39 7.32 -13.57
CA GLU A 143 11.44 6.28 -13.14
C GLU A 143 11.49 6.03 -11.63
N THR A 144 12.70 5.99 -11.07
CA THR A 144 12.88 5.74 -9.63
C THR A 144 12.77 7.00 -8.78
N LYS A 145 12.71 8.19 -9.39
CA LYS A 145 12.84 9.49 -8.71
C LYS A 145 14.05 9.50 -7.77
N SER A 146 15.22 9.11 -8.30
CA SER A 146 16.47 8.99 -7.53
C SER A 146 17.64 9.71 -8.20
N SER A 147 18.77 9.78 -7.51
CA SER A 147 19.98 10.44 -8.03
C SER A 147 20.78 9.50 -8.95
N ARG A 148 21.68 10.09 -9.73
CA ARG A 148 22.57 9.32 -10.62
C ARG A 148 23.47 8.38 -9.81
N GLU A 149 23.98 8.86 -8.68
CA GLU A 149 24.85 8.12 -7.76
C GLU A 149 24.14 6.87 -7.24
N PHE A 150 22.87 7.00 -6.84
CA PHE A 150 22.06 5.87 -6.40
C PHE A 150 21.88 4.82 -7.52
N VAL A 151 21.54 5.26 -8.73
CA VAL A 151 21.37 4.33 -9.87
C VAL A 151 22.66 3.58 -10.17
N ILE A 152 23.79 4.28 -10.23
CA ILE A 152 25.10 3.68 -10.49
C ILE A 152 25.46 2.69 -9.37
N GLU A 153 25.30 3.07 -8.10
CA GLU A 153 25.55 2.18 -6.97
C GLU A 153 24.74 0.89 -7.07
N VAL A 154 23.47 0.98 -7.45
CA VAL A 154 22.62 -0.20 -7.61
C VAL A 154 23.08 -1.08 -8.77
N LEU A 155 23.42 -0.48 -9.92
CA LEU A 155 23.93 -1.21 -11.08
C LEU A 155 25.28 -1.89 -10.80
N ASP A 156 26.18 -1.22 -10.09
CA ASP A 156 27.47 -1.77 -9.68
C ASP A 156 27.30 -2.98 -8.75
N ASN A 157 26.29 -2.97 -7.87
CA ASN A 157 25.94 -4.09 -7.00
C ASN A 157 25.27 -5.27 -7.74
N LEU A 158 24.92 -5.12 -9.02
CA LEU A 158 24.34 -6.20 -9.85
C LEU A 158 25.38 -6.93 -10.70
N LYS A 159 26.63 -6.44 -10.72
CA LYS A 159 27.78 -7.11 -11.35
C LYS A 159 28.11 -8.41 -10.62
#